data_AF-A0A2I0D1Q7-F1
#
_entry.id   AF-A0A2I0D1Q7-F1
#
_cell.length_a   1.000
_cell.length_b   1.000
_cell.length_c   1.000
_cell.angle_alpha   90.00
_cell.angle_beta   90.00
_cell.angle_gamma   90.00
#
_symmetry.space_group_name_H-M   'P 1'
#
loop_
_entity.id
_entity.type
_entity.pdbx_description
1 polymer ?
#
loop_
_entity_poly.entity_id
_entity_poly.type
_entity_poly.pdbx_seq_one_letter_code
_entity_poly.pdbx_strand_id
1 'polypeptide(L)'
;MVNAGWQLRMKRHIERLISTNRRYPVSKVEKELLALGFVELGADQIAVAFEHRIMELYLEILLDDEGKIHSYFIVSFEEKEKRRRKYRW
;
A
#
# COMPACT_ATOMS: atom_id res chain seq x y z
N MET A 1 11.84 4.10 16.80
CA MET A 1 10.76 5.10 16.64
C MET A 1 10.82 5.59 15.20
N VAL A 2 9.84 5.25 14.38
CA VAL A 2 9.83 5.71 12.98
C VAL A 2 9.59 7.22 12.95
N ASN A 3 10.30 7.93 12.08
CA ASN A 3 10.12 9.37 11.95
C ASN A 3 8.80 9.65 11.21
N ALA A 4 7.81 10.17 11.93
CA ALA A 4 6.47 10.48 11.43
C ALA A 4 6.48 11.39 10.19
N GLY A 5 7.45 12.31 10.10
CA GLY A 5 7.61 13.19 8.93
C GLY A 5 8.01 12.43 7.66
N TRP A 6 8.85 11.41 7.79
CA TRP A 6 9.24 10.54 6.66
C TRP A 6 8.11 9.60 6.25
N GLN A 7 7.40 9.01 7.21
CA GLN A 7 6.19 8.22 6.94
C GLN A 7 5.15 9.03 6.17
N LEU A 8 4.86 10.26 6.59
CA LEU A 8 3.90 11.13 5.91
C LEU A 8 4.34 11.46 4.49
N ARG A 9 5.63 11.75 4.27
CA ARG A 9 6.17 11.98 2.92
C ARG A 9 6.05 10.75 2.04
N MET A 10 6.35 9.57 2.58
CA MET A 10 6.21 8.31 1.85
C MET A 10 4.75 8.05 1.49
N LYS A 11 3.81 8.18 2.45
CA LYS A 11 2.36 8.05 2.17
C LYS A 11 1.93 8.95 1.01
N ARG A 12 2.26 10.25 1.05
CA ARG A 12 1.95 11.20 -0.03
C ARG A 12 2.63 10.90 -1.36
N HIS A 13 3.79 10.26 -1.34
CA HIS A 13 4.48 9.83 -2.57
C HIS A 13 3.72 8.66 -3.21
N ILE A 14 3.30 7.68 -2.41
CA ILE A 14 2.49 6.55 -2.86
C ILE A 14 1.12 6.99 -3.37
N GLU A 15 0.44 7.90 -2.67
CA GLU A 15 -0.84 8.46 -3.13
C GLU A 15 -0.71 9.11 -4.52
N ARG A 16 0.40 9.81 -4.77
CA ARG A 16 0.72 10.39 -6.09
C ARG A 16 1.02 9.31 -7.12
N LEU A 17 1.86 8.34 -6.78
CA LEU A 17 2.21 7.22 -7.67
C LEU A 17 0.95 6.48 -8.15
N ILE A 18 0.05 6.14 -7.22
CA ILE A 18 -1.19 5.42 -7.51
C ILE A 18 -2.15 6.31 -8.32
N SER A 19 -2.34 7.57 -7.93
CA SER A 19 -3.26 8.48 -8.64
C SER A 19 -2.81 8.77 -10.08
N THR A 20 -1.50 8.89 -10.33
CA THR A 20 -0.95 9.04 -11.68
C THR A 20 -1.12 7.77 -12.51
N ASN A 21 -1.06 6.59 -11.88
CA ASN A 21 -1.08 5.31 -12.59
C ASN A 21 -2.43 4.58 -12.58
N ARG A 22 -3.51 5.19 -12.07
CA ARG A 22 -4.80 4.52 -11.84
C ARG A 22 -5.40 3.84 -13.07
N ARG A 23 -5.12 4.35 -14.28
CA ARG A 23 -5.63 3.79 -15.55
C ARG A 23 -4.78 2.66 -16.12
N TYR A 24 -3.62 2.40 -15.54
CA TYR A 24 -2.69 1.37 -15.99
C TYR A 24 -2.80 0.11 -15.13
N PRO A 25 -2.33 -1.05 -15.64
CA PRO A 25 -2.23 -2.27 -14.85
C PRO A 25 -1.39 -2.06 -13.59
N VAL A 26 -1.77 -2.72 -12.50
CA VAL A 26 -1.09 -2.61 -11.19
C VAL A 26 0.41 -2.90 -11.28
N SER A 27 0.83 -3.78 -12.18
CA SER A 27 2.24 -4.14 -12.44
C SER A 27 3.19 -2.98 -12.73
N LYS A 28 2.68 -1.84 -13.23
CA LYS A 28 3.49 -0.62 -13.35
C LYS A 28 3.84 -0.03 -11.98
N VAL A 29 2.86 0.00 -11.07
CA VAL A 29 3.02 0.52 -9.71
C VAL A 29 3.85 -0.45 -8.88
N GLU A 30 3.67 -1.76 -9.02
CA GLU A 30 4.42 -2.78 -8.27
C GLU A 30 5.93 -2.61 -8.43
N LYS A 31 6.43 -2.41 -9.65
CA LYS A 31 7.86 -2.18 -9.90
C LYS A 31 8.40 -0.97 -9.15
N GLU A 32 7.63 0.12 -9.12
CA GLU A 32 8.01 1.33 -8.38
C GLU A 32 7.94 1.13 -6.86
N LEU A 33 6.94 0.41 -6.37
CA LEU A 33 6.83 0.05 -4.95
C LEU A 33 8.04 -0.77 -4.49
N LEU A 34 8.44 -1.77 -5.26
CA LEU A 34 9.64 -2.57 -4.97
C LEU A 34 10.90 -1.71 -4.95
N ALA A 35 11.04 -0.77 -5.89
CA ALA A 35 12.17 0.18 -5.92
C ALA A 35 12.19 1.13 -4.71
N LEU A 36 11.02 1.46 -4.17
CA LEU A 36 10.86 2.26 -2.95
C LEU A 36 11.08 1.45 -1.65
N GLY A 37 11.35 0.15 -1.74
CA GLY A 37 11.61 -0.71 -0.58
C GLY A 37 10.37 -1.33 0.05
N PHE A 38 9.22 -1.29 -0.63
CA PHE A 38 8.08 -2.13 -0.28
C PHE A 38 8.35 -3.58 -0.67
N VAL A 39 7.82 -4.50 0.11
CA VAL A 39 7.89 -5.94 -0.11
C VAL A 39 6.47 -6.45 -0.27
N GLU A 40 6.20 -7.20 -1.34
CA GLU A 40 4.91 -7.84 -1.57
C GLU A 40 4.67 -8.94 -0.52
N LEU A 41 3.48 -8.94 0.07
CA LEU A 41 3.04 -9.96 1.00
C LEU A 41 2.20 -11.05 0.34
N GLY A 42 1.52 -10.69 -0.74
CA GLY A 42 0.65 -11.58 -1.50
C GLY A 42 -0.22 -10.79 -2.49
N ALA A 43 -0.58 -11.47 -3.56
CA ALA A 43 -1.45 -10.99 -4.62
C ALA A 43 -2.56 -12.02 -4.87
N ASP A 44 -3.79 -11.54 -5.03
CA ASP A 44 -4.91 -12.33 -5.53
C ASP A 44 -5.64 -11.58 -6.66
N GLN A 45 -6.81 -12.06 -7.08
CA GLN A 45 -7.55 -11.47 -8.19
C GLN A 45 -8.18 -10.11 -7.85
N ILE A 46 -8.35 -9.79 -6.56
CA ILE A 46 -9.07 -8.59 -6.09
C ILE A 46 -8.16 -7.61 -5.36
N ALA A 47 -6.97 -8.02 -4.92
CA ALA A 47 -6.07 -7.21 -4.13
C ALA A 47 -4.59 -7.61 -4.25
N VAL A 48 -3.72 -6.63 -4.05
CA VAL A 48 -2.28 -6.83 -3.85
C VAL A 48 -1.82 -6.07 -2.61
N ALA A 49 -1.10 -6.76 -1.72
CA ALA A 49 -0.66 -6.22 -0.44
C ALA A 49 0.87 -6.08 -0.37
N PHE A 50 1.31 -4.97 0.23
CA PHE A 50 2.71 -4.61 0.38
C PHE A 50 3.02 -4.09 1.79
N GLU A 51 4.27 -4.27 2.22
CA GLU A 51 4.80 -3.71 3.44
C GLU A 51 6.15 -3.02 3.24
N HIS A 52 6.33 -1.87 3.88
CA HIS A 52 7.62 -1.22 4.00
C HIS A 52 8.06 -1.30 5.46
N ARG A 53 8.89 -2.30 5.80
CA ARG A 53 9.27 -2.58 7.20
C ARG A 53 10.00 -1.42 7.90
N ILE A 54 10.93 -0.77 7.21
CA ILE A 54 11.69 0.37 7.78
C ILE A 54 10.77 1.56 8.13
N MET A 55 9.78 1.82 7.27
CA MET A 55 8.81 2.90 7.47
C MET A 55 7.58 2.43 8.26
N GLU A 56 7.49 1.15 8.64
CA GLU A 56 6.32 0.54 9.27
C GLU A 56 5.00 0.89 8.57
N LEU A 57 4.98 0.81 7.23
CA LEU A 57 3.80 1.09 6.41
C LEU A 57 3.26 -0.19 5.79
N TYR A 58 1.94 -0.31 5.79
CA TYR A 58 1.18 -1.32 5.06
C TYR A 58 0.39 -0.62 3.96
N LEU A 59 0.46 -1.19 2.75
CA LEU A 59 -0.27 -0.74 1.59
C LEU A 59 -1.07 -1.93 1.04
N GLU A 60 -2.33 -1.70 0.73
CA GLU A 60 -3.20 -2.66 0.06
C GLU A 60 -3.85 -1.97 -1.12
N ILE A 61 -3.76 -2.57 -2.30
CA ILE A 61 -4.32 -2.03 -3.54
C ILE A 61 -5.43 -2.98 -3.96
N LEU A 62 -6.66 -2.47 -4.05
CA LEU A 62 -7.79 -3.22 -4.56
C LEU A 62 -7.89 -3.04 -6.07
N LEU A 63 -8.08 -4.16 -6.76
CA LEU A 63 -8.16 -4.23 -8.20
C LEU A 63 -9.62 -4.27 -8.67
N ASP A 64 -9.88 -3.78 -9.88
CA ASP A 64 -11.13 -4.04 -10.58
C ASP A 64 -11.06 -5.36 -11.38
N ASP A 65 -12.16 -5.73 -12.04
CA ASP A 65 -12.26 -6.94 -12.86
C ASP A 65 -11.28 -6.96 -14.06
N GLU A 66 -10.68 -5.81 -14.40
CA GLU A 66 -9.66 -5.67 -15.45
C GLU A 66 -8.22 -5.67 -14.90
N GLY A 67 -8.04 -5.88 -13.59
CA GLY A 67 -6.73 -5.88 -12.92
C GLY A 67 -6.11 -4.48 -12.81
N LYS A 68 -6.92 -3.42 -12.91
CA LYS A 68 -6.49 -2.02 -12.72
C LYS A 68 -6.81 -1.56 -11.32
N ILE A 69 -6.21 -0.43 -10.92
CA ILE A 69 -6.34 0.07 -9.55
C ILE A 69 -7.73 0.68 -9.33
N HIS A 70 -8.59 -0.05 -8.62
CA HIS A 70 -9.90 0.44 -8.21
C HIS A 70 -9.78 1.41 -7.02
N SER A 71 -9.12 0.97 -5.95
CA SER A 71 -8.87 1.76 -4.74
C SER A 71 -7.61 1.30 -4.02
N TYR A 72 -7.18 2.03 -3.00
CA TYR A 72 -6.01 1.65 -2.20
C TYR A 72 -6.18 2.10 -0.76
N PHE A 73 -5.40 1.48 0.11
CA PHE A 73 -5.38 1.74 1.53
C PHE A 73 -3.95 1.71 2.05
N ILE A 74 -3.46 2.84 2.58
CA ILE A 74 -2.11 2.95 3.14
C ILE A 74 -2.14 3.44 4.58
N VAL A 75 -1.56 2.66 5.50
CA VAL A 75 -1.56 2.93 6.94
C VAL A 75 -0.26 2.53 7.61
N SER A 76 -0.01 3.03 8.81
CA SER A 76 1.06 2.52 9.64
C SER A 76 0.72 1.14 10.21
N PHE A 77 1.74 0.40 10.66
CA PHE A 77 1.53 -0.87 11.36
C PHE A 77 0.71 -0.70 12.64
N GLU A 78 0.91 0.40 13.37
CA GLU A 78 0.10 0.73 14.55
C GLU A 78 -1.39 0.89 14.19
N GLU A 79 -1.69 1.60 13.09
CA GLU A 79 -3.06 1.77 12.58
C GLU A 79 -3.66 0.43 12.12
N LYS A 80 -2.87 -0.40 11.43
CA LYS A 80 -3.24 -1.77 11.03
C LYS A 80 -3.57 -2.64 12.24
N GLU A 81 -2.75 -2.61 13.29
CA GLU A 81 -3.00 -3.36 14.52
C GLU A 81 -4.24 -2.87 15.28
N LYS A 82 -4.43 -1.55 15.40
CA LYS A 82 -5.63 -0.96 16.01
C LYS A 82 -6.91 -1.43 15.30
N ARG A 83 -6.89 -1.47 13.96
CA ARG A 83 -8.01 -2.02 13.18
C ARG A 83 -8.21 -3.51 13.45
N ARG A 84 -7.15 -4.33 13.44
CA ARG A 84 -7.26 -5.77 13.73
C ARG A 84 -7.85 -6.04 15.12
N ARG A 85 -7.51 -5.22 16.13
CA ARG A 85 -8.09 -5.33 17.48
C ARG A 85 -9.56 -4.95 17.53
N LYS A 86 -10.00 -3.96 16.73
CA LYS A 86 -11.40 -3.52 16.68
C LYS A 86 -12.36 -4.61 16.17
N TYR A 87 -11.88 -5.51 15.31
CA TYR A 87 -12.68 -6.59 14.71
C TYR A 87 -12.40 -7.99 15.31
N ARG A 88 -11.56 -8.08 16.35
CA ARG A 88 -11.45 -9.28 17.19
C ARG A 88 -12.50 -9.17 18.30
N TRP A 89 -13.65 -9.80 18.09
CA TRP A 89 -14.60 -10.17 19.14
C TRP A 89 -14.43 -11.65 19.44
#